data_AF-A0A1J5F8M4-F1
#
_entry.id   AF-A0A1J5F8M4-F1
#
_cell.length_a   1.000
_cell.length_b   1.000
_cell.length_c   1.000
_cell.angle_alpha   90.00
_cell.angle_beta   90.00
_cell.angle_gamma   90.00
#
_symmetry.space_group_name_H-M   'P 1'
#
loop_
_entity.id
_entity.type
_entity.pdbx_description
1 polymer ?
#
loop_
_entity_poly.entity_id
_entity_poly.type
_entity_poly.pdbx_seq_one_letter_code
_entity_poly.pdbx_strand_id
1 'polypeptide(L)'
;MPICVHCGAPLREGRPVCDYCKATNDVDLSGRHYFTTHLPEKVRLCPQCRSEMEVVDVGVPGKPFYLDRCPKCLGIFFDTGELDVLVHETIQGVAHINNVRLSTLRAAAPESSEAVRYRPCPECGKLMNRQNYGTYSGIILDRCRDHGVFLDAGELYRIFLWARAGGDLLKPPPEPERTKHQLSEAEIELEDASPVSLTDLVMGVFKFLGR
;
A
#
# COMPACT_ATOMS: atom_id res chain seq x y z
N MET A 1 15.18 6.88 19.56
CA MET A 1 13.91 7.48 19.08
C MET A 1 14.26 8.37 17.90
N PRO A 2 13.61 8.21 16.74
CA PRO A 2 13.89 9.04 15.56
C PRO A 2 13.60 10.53 15.86
N ILE A 3 14.38 11.43 15.27
CA ILE A 3 14.24 12.88 15.40
C ILE A 3 13.89 13.50 14.05
N CYS A 4 13.17 14.62 14.08
CA CYS A 4 12.79 15.32 12.86
C CYS A 4 14.00 16.01 12.23
N VAL A 5 14.27 15.75 10.95
CA VAL A 5 15.41 16.35 10.22
C VAL A 5 15.22 17.85 9.96
N HIS A 6 13.98 18.35 10.06
CA HIS A 6 13.65 19.75 9.83
C HIS A 6 13.68 20.62 11.10
N CYS A 7 13.32 20.06 12.27
CA CYS A 7 13.20 20.85 13.50
C CYS A 7 13.79 20.19 14.75
N GLY A 8 14.38 18.99 14.64
CA GLY A 8 15.02 18.28 15.75
C GLY A 8 14.08 17.66 16.80
N ALA A 9 12.76 17.84 16.66
CA ALA A 9 11.79 17.32 17.62
C ALA A 9 11.68 15.78 17.58
N PRO A 10 11.33 15.12 18.69
CA PRO A 10 11.13 13.66 18.71
C PRO A 10 9.95 13.26 17.81
N LEU A 11 10.16 12.25 16.97
CA LEU A 11 9.10 11.67 16.14
C LEU A 11 8.39 10.54 16.87
N ARG A 12 7.06 10.47 16.70
CA ARG A 12 6.27 9.32 17.13
C ARG A 12 6.65 8.09 16.31
N GLU A 13 6.82 6.95 16.98
CA GLU A 13 7.14 5.70 16.29
C GLU A 13 6.04 5.32 15.29
N GLY A 14 6.43 4.96 14.07
CA GLY A 14 5.50 4.59 13.01
C GLY A 14 4.84 5.75 12.26
N ARG A 15 5.04 7.02 12.67
CA ARG A 15 4.54 8.19 11.93
C ARG A 15 5.69 9.02 11.35
N PRO A 16 5.78 9.17 10.00
CA PRO A 16 6.79 10.00 9.36
C PRO A 16 6.49 11.50 9.47
N VAL A 17 5.24 11.89 9.73
CA VAL A 17 4.84 13.30 9.90
C VAL A 17 5.18 13.78 11.30
N CYS A 18 5.91 14.88 11.39
CA CYS A 18 6.28 15.50 12.67
C CYS A 18 5.07 16.17 13.34
N ASP A 19 4.78 15.83 14.60
CA ASP A 19 3.69 16.44 15.36
C ASP A 19 3.89 17.94 15.61
N TYR A 20 5.14 18.42 15.55
CA TYR A 20 5.53 19.79 15.87
C TYR A 20 5.52 20.67 14.61
N CYS A 21 6.44 20.41 13.67
CA CYS A 21 6.58 21.24 12.45
C CYS A 21 5.72 20.78 11.27
N LYS A 22 5.01 19.65 11.39
CA LYS A 22 4.16 19.04 10.35
C LYS A 22 4.90 18.60 9.08
N ALA A 23 6.24 18.70 9.05
CA ALA A 23 7.04 18.17 7.97
C ALA A 23 6.97 16.63 7.94
N THR A 24 6.87 16.07 6.74
CA THR A 24 7.03 14.65 6.51
C THR A 24 8.52 14.33 6.48
N ASN A 25 8.97 13.49 7.41
CA ASN A 25 10.34 13.00 7.46
C ASN A 25 10.42 11.78 6.57
N ASP A 26 11.17 11.92 5.50
CA ASP A 26 11.37 10.84 4.55
C ASP A 26 12.46 9.87 5.02
N VAL A 27 12.51 8.71 4.37
CA VAL A 27 13.60 7.76 4.54
C VAL A 27 14.87 8.36 3.96
N ASP A 28 15.94 8.29 4.75
CA ASP A 28 17.28 8.49 4.22
C ASP A 28 17.66 7.26 3.38
N LEU A 29 17.68 7.46 2.06
CA LEU A 29 18.06 6.44 1.07
C LEU A 29 19.57 6.44 0.80
N SER A 30 20.36 7.28 1.50
CA SER A 30 21.82 7.25 1.37
C SER A 30 22.38 5.99 2.05
N GLY A 31 22.41 4.87 1.32
CA GLY A 31 22.62 3.55 1.89
C GLY A 31 23.10 2.50 0.90
N ARG A 32 23.55 1.35 1.42
CA ARG A 32 24.13 0.26 0.62
C ARG A 32 23.04 -0.51 -0.12
N HIS A 33 22.69 -0.01 -1.30
CA HIS A 33 21.67 -0.62 -2.13
C HIS A 33 22.27 -0.95 -3.49
N TYR A 34 22.03 -2.16 -3.96
CA TYR A 34 22.39 -2.59 -5.29
C TYR A 34 21.09 -2.91 -6.04
N PHE A 35 21.06 -2.68 -7.36
CA PHE A 35 19.95 -3.02 -8.30
C PHE A 35 19.01 -1.90 -8.75
N THR A 36 19.52 -1.02 -9.60
CA THR A 36 18.98 -0.77 -10.95
C THR A 36 20.09 -0.02 -11.65
N THR A 37 20.74 -0.70 -12.59
CA THR A 37 21.96 -0.22 -13.24
C THR A 37 21.70 0.61 -14.48
N HIS A 38 20.43 0.71 -14.86
CA HIS A 38 19.99 1.38 -16.08
C HIS A 38 19.05 2.53 -15.70
N LEU A 39 19.33 3.72 -16.23
CA LEU A 39 18.41 4.83 -16.12
C LEU A 39 17.13 4.49 -16.91
N PRO A 40 15.94 4.85 -16.40
CA PRO A 40 14.72 4.69 -17.18
C PRO A 40 14.85 5.44 -18.50
N GLU A 41 14.42 4.80 -19.60
CA GLU A 41 14.53 5.37 -20.95
C GLU A 41 13.62 6.60 -21.15
N LYS A 42 12.63 6.79 -20.26
CA LYS A 42 11.61 7.82 -20.35
C LYS A 42 11.38 8.48 -18.99
N VAL A 43 11.04 9.76 -19.02
CA VAL A 43 10.61 10.50 -17.84
C VAL A 43 9.21 10.00 -17.43
N ARG A 44 9.09 9.54 -16.19
CA ARG A 44 7.84 9.05 -15.59
C ARG A 44 7.07 10.22 -14.96
N LEU A 45 5.74 10.20 -15.06
CA LEU A 45 4.89 11.15 -14.36
C LEU A 45 4.40 10.53 -13.04
N CYS A 46 4.42 11.32 -11.97
CA CYS A 46 3.97 10.89 -10.66
C CYS A 46 2.47 10.51 -10.71
N PRO A 47 2.10 9.30 -10.27
CA PRO A 47 0.71 8.83 -10.32
C PRO A 47 -0.21 9.56 -9.33
N GLN A 48 0.35 10.29 -8.36
CA GLN A 48 -0.39 11.10 -7.39
C GLN A 48 -0.66 12.52 -7.86
N CYS A 49 0.39 13.23 -8.26
CA CYS A 49 0.35 14.68 -8.49
C CYS A 49 0.67 15.08 -9.93
N ARG A 50 1.01 14.11 -10.80
CA ARG A 50 1.33 14.27 -12.23
C ARG A 50 2.54 15.15 -12.54
N SER A 51 3.40 15.43 -11.55
CA SER A 51 4.70 16.06 -11.83
C SER A 51 5.66 15.05 -12.45
N GLU A 52 6.66 15.53 -13.19
CA GLU A 52 7.80 14.71 -13.59
C GLU A 52 8.50 14.15 -12.33
N MET A 53 8.88 12.88 -12.39
CA MET A 53 9.65 12.21 -11.35
C MET A 53 11.14 12.36 -11.66
N GLU A 54 11.94 12.47 -10.61
CA GLU A 54 13.39 12.58 -10.69
C GLU A 54 14.02 11.23 -10.38
N VAL A 55 15.01 10.85 -11.17
CA VAL A 55 15.80 9.64 -10.91
C VAL A 55 16.86 9.97 -9.86
N VAL A 56 16.80 9.30 -8.71
CA VAL A 56 17.76 9.44 -7.62
C VAL A 56 18.66 8.21 -7.57
N ASP A 57 19.98 8.40 -7.53
CA ASP A 57 20.94 7.32 -7.25
C ASP A 57 21.09 7.17 -5.74
N VAL A 58 20.63 6.03 -5.24
CA VAL A 58 20.66 5.64 -3.83
C VAL A 58 21.63 4.46 -3.61
N GLY A 59 22.46 4.16 -4.61
CA GLY A 59 23.47 3.12 -4.55
C GLY A 59 24.71 3.52 -3.75
N VAL A 60 25.71 2.62 -3.76
CA VAL A 60 27.04 2.88 -3.19
C VAL A 60 28.06 3.19 -4.27
N PRO A 61 29.19 3.84 -3.94
CA PRO A 61 30.28 4.04 -4.89
C PRO A 61 30.64 2.75 -5.63
N GLY A 62 30.50 2.77 -6.96
CA GLY A 62 30.77 1.63 -7.83
C GLY A 62 29.60 0.66 -8.06
N LYS A 63 28.42 0.88 -7.44
CA LYS A 63 27.19 0.11 -7.66
C LYS A 63 25.97 1.05 -7.60
N PRO A 64 25.52 1.60 -8.73
CA PRO A 64 24.36 2.49 -8.74
C PRO A 64 23.07 1.73 -8.45
N PHE A 65 22.14 2.43 -7.80
CA PHE A 65 20.75 2.00 -7.64
C PHE A 65 19.85 3.19 -7.90
N TYR A 66 19.24 3.23 -9.07
CA TYR A 66 18.36 4.33 -9.47
C TYR A 66 16.92 4.06 -9.04
N LEU A 67 16.27 5.07 -8.48
CA LEU A 67 14.84 5.06 -8.12
C LEU A 67 14.16 6.32 -8.65
N ASP A 68 12.88 6.22 -9.01
CA ASP A 68 12.10 7.40 -9.36
C ASP A 68 11.41 7.98 -8.13
N ARG A 69 11.72 9.24 -7.83
CA ARG A 69 11.14 9.97 -6.71
C ARG A 69 10.46 11.23 -7.20
N CYS A 70 9.23 11.44 -6.75
CA CYS A 70 8.52 12.67 -7.00
C CYS A 70 9.06 13.79 -6.08
N PRO A 71 9.57 14.91 -6.62
CA PRO A 71 10.06 16.03 -5.79
C PRO A 71 8.94 16.77 -5.05
N LYS A 72 7.68 16.58 -5.48
CA LYS A 72 6.53 17.35 -5.00
C LYS A 72 5.76 16.65 -3.87
N CYS A 73 5.41 15.38 -4.07
CA CYS A 73 4.67 14.60 -3.08
C CYS A 73 5.55 13.58 -2.35
N LEU A 74 6.84 13.47 -2.68
CA LEU A 74 7.79 12.53 -2.09
C LEU A 74 7.43 11.04 -2.26
N GLY A 75 6.49 10.73 -3.15
CA GLY A 75 6.17 9.36 -3.52
C GLY A 75 7.29 8.74 -4.37
N ILE A 76 7.48 7.44 -4.22
CA ILE A 76 8.57 6.69 -4.86
C ILE A 76 7.97 5.60 -5.73
N PHE A 77 8.47 5.45 -6.95
CA PHE A 77 8.16 4.33 -7.81
C PHE A 77 9.36 3.39 -7.86
N PHE A 78 9.09 2.12 -7.58
CA PHE A 78 10.03 1.01 -7.65
C PHE A 78 9.66 0.15 -8.84
N ASP A 79 10.63 -0.15 -9.71
CA ASP A 79 10.44 -1.14 -10.75
C ASP A 79 10.28 -2.54 -10.14
N THR A 80 9.90 -3.49 -10.99
CA THR A 80 9.53 -4.84 -10.56
C THR A 80 10.67 -5.51 -9.78
N GLY A 81 10.40 -5.82 -8.51
CA GLY A 81 11.32 -6.54 -7.62
C GLY A 81 12.31 -5.64 -6.84
N GLU A 82 12.44 -4.35 -7.18
CA GLU A 82 13.39 -3.46 -6.51
C GLU A 82 13.05 -3.23 -5.03
N LEU A 83 11.77 -3.06 -4.71
CA LEU A 83 11.33 -2.86 -3.32
C LEU A 83 11.68 -4.06 -2.44
N ASP A 84 11.41 -5.27 -2.92
CA ASP A 84 11.67 -6.51 -2.17
C ASP A 84 13.18 -6.68 -1.90
N VAL A 85 14.00 -6.38 -2.90
CA VAL A 85 15.46 -6.38 -2.82
C VAL A 85 15.95 -5.33 -1.82
N LEU A 86 15.48 -4.08 -1.94
CA LEU A 86 15.84 -2.99 -1.03
C LEU A 86 15.56 -3.36 0.43
N VAL A 87 14.38 -3.91 0.71
CA VAL A 87 14.02 -4.33 2.08
C VAL A 87 14.92 -5.44 2.57
N HIS A 88 15.15 -6.48 1.76
CA HIS A 88 15.99 -7.63 2.11
C HIS A 88 17.45 -7.24 2.39
N GLU A 89 18.00 -6.29 1.63
CA GLU A 89 19.37 -5.80 1.81
C GLU A 89 19.52 -4.91 3.04
N THR A 90 18.53 -4.04 3.26
CA THR A 90 18.55 -3.08 4.37
C THR A 90 18.32 -3.78 5.70
N ILE A 91 17.51 -4.84 5.71
CA ILE A 91 17.04 -5.52 6.91
C ILE A 91 17.60 -6.94 6.94
N GLN A 92 18.74 -7.11 7.60
CA GLN A 92 19.34 -8.43 7.86
C GLN A 92 19.26 -8.81 9.33
N GLY A 93 19.21 -10.11 9.62
CA GLY A 93 19.36 -10.64 10.98
C GLY A 93 18.11 -10.54 11.87
N VAL A 94 16.91 -10.33 11.29
CA VAL A 94 15.66 -10.37 12.06
C VAL A 94 15.25 -11.81 12.29
N ALA A 95 15.45 -12.30 13.52
CA ALA A 95 15.16 -13.69 13.90
C ALA A 95 13.88 -13.86 14.73
N HIS A 96 13.29 -12.76 15.23
CA HIS A 96 12.15 -12.81 16.15
C HIS A 96 11.07 -11.79 15.75
N ILE A 97 9.82 -12.14 16.07
CA ILE A 97 8.65 -11.30 15.85
C ILE A 97 8.36 -10.50 17.12
N ASN A 98 8.36 -9.17 17.01
CA ASN A 98 7.97 -8.29 18.11
C ASN A 98 6.50 -7.86 17.95
N ASN A 99 5.58 -8.70 18.44
CA ASN A 99 4.13 -8.46 18.31
C ASN A 99 3.67 -7.14 18.94
N VAL A 100 4.26 -6.73 20.06
CA VAL A 100 3.92 -5.45 20.72
C VAL A 100 4.27 -4.29 19.79
N ARG A 101 5.47 -4.30 19.22
CA ARG A 101 5.90 -3.26 18.28
C ARG A 101 5.06 -3.26 17.00
N LEU A 102 4.74 -4.43 16.45
CA LEU A 102 3.87 -4.55 15.27
C LEU A 102 2.47 -3.99 15.54
N SER A 103 1.90 -4.24 16.73
CA SER A 103 0.61 -3.64 17.11
C SER A 103 0.68 -2.11 17.21
N THR A 104 1.76 -1.57 17.78
CA THR A 104 1.98 -0.12 17.86
C THR A 104 2.11 0.50 16.48
N LEU A 105 2.87 -0.10 15.57
CA LEU A 105 3.04 0.38 14.20
C LEU A 105 1.73 0.37 13.41
N ARG A 106 0.87 -0.63 13.64
CA ARG A 106 -0.46 -0.70 13.03
C ARG A 106 -1.39 0.37 13.59
N ALA A 107 -1.41 0.56 14.90
CA ALA A 107 -2.22 1.60 15.55
C ALA A 107 -1.77 3.03 15.19
N ALA A 108 -0.50 3.20 14.81
CA ALA A 108 0.03 4.47 14.33
C ALA A 108 -0.31 4.77 12.86
N ALA A 109 -0.86 3.80 12.11
CA ALA A 109 -1.28 3.98 10.73
C ALA A 109 -2.30 5.12 10.63
N PRO A 110 -2.23 5.96 9.58
CA PRO A 110 -3.25 6.97 9.36
C PRO A 110 -4.62 6.29 9.13
N GLU A 111 -5.66 6.77 9.82
CA GLU A 111 -7.03 6.38 9.51
C GLU A 111 -7.38 6.93 8.12
N SER A 112 -7.60 6.04 7.15
CA SER A 112 -7.94 6.46 5.79
C SER A 112 -9.41 6.92 5.73
N SER A 113 -9.67 8.17 6.07
CA SER A 113 -10.96 8.82 5.84
C SER A 113 -11.13 9.34 4.40
N GLU A 114 -10.07 9.31 3.59
CA GLU A 114 -10.12 9.70 2.19
C GLU A 114 -10.74 8.62 1.29
N ALA A 115 -11.53 9.07 0.31
CA ALA A 115 -12.08 8.20 -0.72
C ALA A 115 -10.96 7.45 -1.45
N VAL A 116 -11.12 6.13 -1.60
CA VAL A 116 -10.16 5.27 -2.30
C VAL A 116 -9.96 5.76 -3.73
N ARG A 117 -8.73 6.15 -4.08
CA ARG A 117 -8.34 6.54 -5.44
C ARG A 117 -7.37 5.52 -6.00
N TYR A 118 -7.74 4.91 -7.13
CA TYR A 118 -6.85 4.08 -7.94
C TYR A 118 -6.00 4.97 -8.84
N ARG A 119 -4.72 4.63 -8.99
CA ARG A 119 -3.76 5.46 -9.72
C ARG A 119 -3.24 4.74 -10.97
N PRO A 120 -3.03 5.44 -12.08
CA PRO A 120 -2.45 4.84 -13.28
C PRO A 120 -0.96 4.53 -13.08
N CYS A 121 -0.50 3.43 -13.66
CA CYS A 121 0.91 3.08 -13.71
C CYS A 121 1.69 4.11 -14.54
N PRO A 122 2.82 4.65 -14.04
CA PRO A 122 3.65 5.61 -14.78
C PRO A 122 4.21 5.09 -16.11
N GLU A 123 4.30 3.77 -16.27
CA GLU A 123 4.84 3.12 -17.47
C GLU A 123 3.76 2.79 -18.51
N CYS A 124 2.71 2.06 -18.12
CA CYS A 124 1.71 1.56 -19.06
C CYS A 124 0.34 2.23 -18.98
N GLY A 125 0.13 3.14 -18.02
CA GLY A 125 -1.14 3.84 -17.82
C GLY A 125 -2.29 2.99 -17.24
N LYS A 126 -2.14 1.66 -17.14
CA LYS A 126 -3.14 0.78 -16.50
C LYS A 126 -3.30 1.15 -15.02
N LEU A 127 -4.51 1.03 -14.47
CA LEU A 127 -4.75 1.24 -13.04
C LEU A 127 -3.98 0.21 -12.21
N MET A 128 -3.27 0.70 -11.19
CA MET A 128 -2.53 -0.12 -10.23
C MET A 128 -3.46 -0.68 -9.17
N ASN A 129 -3.19 -1.90 -8.72
CA ASN A 129 -3.95 -2.58 -7.69
C ASN A 129 -3.44 -2.15 -6.31
N ARG A 130 -4.36 -1.75 -5.43
CA ARG A 130 -4.04 -1.48 -4.02
C ARG A 130 -3.82 -2.79 -3.29
N GLN A 131 -2.63 -2.97 -2.73
CA GLN A 131 -2.22 -4.18 -2.03
C GLN A 131 -1.61 -3.81 -0.67
N ASN A 132 -1.99 -4.54 0.39
CA ASN A 132 -1.32 -4.40 1.68
C ASN A 132 0.11 -4.95 1.59
N TYR A 133 1.10 -4.24 2.12
CA TYR A 133 2.46 -4.78 2.25
C TYR A 133 2.47 -5.88 3.30
N GLY A 134 2.70 -7.13 2.88
CA GLY A 134 2.47 -8.29 3.73
C GLY A 134 1.00 -8.40 4.18
N THR A 135 0.71 -9.32 5.09
CA THR A 135 -0.67 -9.65 5.42
C THR A 135 -1.36 -8.58 6.30
N TYR A 136 -0.60 -7.91 7.17
CA TYR A 136 -1.19 -7.12 8.26
C TYR A 136 -0.49 -5.79 8.58
N SER A 137 0.33 -5.27 7.67
CA SER A 137 1.08 -4.04 7.97
C SER A 137 0.21 -2.79 7.99
N GLY A 138 -0.88 -2.77 7.20
CA GLY A 138 -1.70 -1.57 7.01
C GLY A 138 -0.95 -0.48 6.24
N ILE A 139 0.01 -0.88 5.40
CA ILE A 139 0.73 -0.03 4.46
C ILE A 139 0.20 -0.42 3.07
N ILE A 140 -0.33 0.54 2.31
CA ILE A 140 -1.07 0.23 1.08
C ILE A 140 -0.25 0.66 -0.13
N LEU A 141 0.25 -0.35 -0.84
CA LEU A 141 1.03 -0.17 -2.05
C LEU A 141 0.12 -0.12 -3.27
N ASP A 142 0.43 0.75 -4.22
CA ASP A 142 -0.19 0.74 -5.54
C ASP A 142 0.70 -0.09 -6.49
N ARG A 143 0.29 -1.32 -6.81
CA ARG A 143 1.07 -2.27 -7.62
C ARG A 143 0.56 -2.39 -9.05
N CYS A 144 1.45 -2.16 -10.02
CA CYS A 144 1.30 -2.65 -11.38
C CYS A 144 1.88 -4.07 -11.46
N ARG A 145 1.17 -5.00 -12.11
CA ARG A 145 1.66 -6.38 -12.27
C ARG A 145 2.94 -6.47 -13.10
N ASP A 146 3.05 -5.62 -14.11
CA ASP A 146 4.06 -5.76 -15.17
C ASP A 146 5.28 -4.85 -14.98
N HIS A 147 5.12 -3.73 -14.25
CA HIS A 147 6.15 -2.67 -14.23
C HIS A 147 6.72 -2.40 -12.84
N GLY A 148 5.91 -2.36 -11.78
CA GLY A 148 6.43 -1.94 -10.49
C GLY A 148 5.39 -1.57 -9.44
N VAL A 149 5.86 -0.92 -8.39
CA VAL A 149 5.09 -0.52 -7.22
C VAL A 149 5.31 0.95 -6.92
N PHE A 150 4.23 1.67 -6.65
CA PHE A 150 4.27 3.03 -6.14
C PHE A 150 3.98 3.06 -4.63
N LEU A 151 4.76 3.87 -3.93
CA LEU A 151 4.67 4.13 -2.49
C LEU A 151 4.38 5.61 -2.25
N ASP A 152 3.42 5.90 -1.38
CA ASP A 152 3.17 7.24 -0.88
C ASP A 152 4.30 7.70 0.06
N ALA A 153 4.35 9.01 0.31
CA ALA A 153 5.35 9.63 1.18
C ALA A 153 5.43 8.94 2.56
N GLY A 154 6.62 8.49 2.92
CA GLY A 154 6.88 7.85 4.21
C GLY A 154 6.34 6.42 4.36
N GLU A 155 5.72 5.82 3.35
CA GLU A 155 5.34 4.40 3.40
C GLU A 155 6.57 3.49 3.45
N LEU A 156 7.63 3.81 2.70
CA LEU A 156 8.89 3.07 2.75
C LEU A 156 9.49 3.05 4.17
N TYR A 157 9.39 4.17 4.90
CA TYR A 157 9.84 4.24 6.29
C TYR A 157 9.06 3.25 7.17
N ARG A 158 7.74 3.21 6.98
CA ARG A 158 6.86 2.28 7.70
C ARG A 158 7.18 0.83 7.35
N ILE A 159 7.51 0.52 6.09
CA ILE A 159 7.96 -0.80 5.67
C ILE A 159 9.22 -1.21 6.43
N PHE A 160 10.23 -0.34 6.51
CA PHE A 160 11.44 -0.65 7.26
C PHE A 160 11.19 -0.86 8.76
N LEU A 161 10.32 -0.06 9.38
CA LEU A 161 9.94 -0.27 10.77
C LEU A 161 9.22 -1.61 10.97
N TRP A 162 8.32 -1.96 10.05
CA TRP A 162 7.58 -3.21 10.04
C TRP A 162 8.50 -4.43 9.89
N ALA A 163 9.36 -4.41 8.87
CA ALA A 163 10.34 -5.46 8.60
C ALA A 163 11.31 -5.65 9.79
N ARG A 164 11.83 -4.56 10.37
CA ARG A 164 12.68 -4.60 11.59
C ARG A 164 11.99 -5.19 12.82
N ALA A 165 10.67 -5.12 12.88
CA ALA A 165 9.88 -5.72 13.96
C ALA A 165 9.54 -7.21 13.71
N GLY A 166 10.04 -7.80 12.61
CA GLY A 166 9.76 -9.18 12.22
C GLY A 166 8.43 -9.36 11.50
N GLY A 167 7.86 -8.27 10.97
CA GLY A 167 6.55 -8.32 10.31
C GLY A 167 6.54 -9.17 9.03
N ASP A 168 7.67 -9.32 8.35
CA ASP A 168 7.79 -10.14 7.14
C ASP A 168 7.86 -11.65 7.45
N LEU A 169 8.11 -12.01 8.71
CA LEU A 169 8.07 -13.40 9.18
C LEU A 169 6.64 -13.88 9.49
N LEU A 170 5.65 -12.97 9.48
CA LEU A 170 4.26 -13.32 9.72
C LEU A 170 3.73 -14.14 8.55
N LYS A 171 3.31 -15.37 8.83
CA LYS A 171 2.56 -16.18 7.87
C LYS A 171 1.15 -15.59 7.70
N PRO A 172 0.58 -15.61 6.49
CA PRO A 172 -0.85 -15.37 6.34
C PRO A 172 -1.61 -16.37 7.23
N PRO A 173 -2.79 -15.99 7.75
CA PRO A 173 -3.61 -16.97 8.43
C PRO A 173 -3.93 -18.08 7.42
N PRO A 174 -4.08 -19.35 7.84
CA PRO A 174 -4.61 -20.36 6.94
C PRO A 174 -5.88 -19.80 6.31
N GLU A 175 -5.99 -19.86 4.98
CA GLU A 175 -7.19 -19.42 4.30
C GLU A 175 -8.39 -20.09 4.99
N PRO A 176 -9.44 -19.34 5.37
CA PRO A 176 -10.65 -20.02 5.82
C PRO A 176 -11.04 -20.95 4.69
N GLU A 177 -11.03 -22.26 4.95
CA GLU A 177 -11.54 -23.26 4.01
C GLU A 177 -12.94 -22.79 3.61
N ARG A 178 -13.06 -22.21 2.41
CA ARG A 178 -14.36 -21.97 1.80
C ARG A 178 -14.88 -23.35 1.47
N THR A 179 -15.51 -24.01 2.44
CA THR A 179 -16.16 -25.29 2.24
C THR A 179 -17.17 -25.03 1.12
N LYS A 180 -17.01 -25.74 -0.01
CA LYS A 180 -17.87 -25.60 -1.20
C LYS A 180 -19.38 -25.72 -0.89
N HIS A 181 -19.72 -26.24 0.30
CA HIS A 181 -21.07 -26.33 0.84
C HIS A 181 -21.82 -24.99 1.02
N GLN A 182 -21.14 -23.88 1.31
CA GLN A 182 -21.85 -22.60 1.56
C GLN A 182 -22.28 -21.88 0.27
N LEU A 183 -21.66 -22.18 -0.88
CA LEU A 183 -22.10 -21.65 -2.16
C LEU A 183 -23.32 -22.43 -2.71
N SER A 184 -23.39 -23.74 -2.46
CA SER A 184 -24.53 -24.56 -2.91
C SER A 184 -25.81 -24.27 -2.13
N GLU A 185 -25.74 -23.97 -0.83
CA GLU A 185 -26.95 -23.65 -0.04
C GLU A 185 -27.56 -22.30 -0.45
N ALA A 186 -26.74 -21.30 -0.79
CA ALA A 186 -27.22 -20.00 -1.25
C ALA A 186 -27.77 -20.02 -2.69
N GLU A 187 -27.30 -20.93 -3.56
CA GLU A 187 -27.87 -21.14 -4.90
C GLU A 187 -29.21 -21.87 -4.86
N ILE A 188 -29.39 -22.83 -3.93
CA ILE A 188 -30.66 -23.57 -3.77
C ILE A 188 -31.78 -22.65 -3.27
N GLU A 189 -31.51 -21.72 -2.34
CA GLU A 189 -32.54 -20.79 -1.84
C GLU A 189 -33.03 -19.77 -2.89
N LEU A 190 -32.22 -19.48 -3.92
CA LEU A 190 -32.61 -18.56 -5.00
C LEU A 190 -33.43 -19.24 -6.10
N GLU A 191 -33.29 -20.55 -6.30
CA GLU A 191 -34.08 -21.31 -7.29
C GLU A 191 -35.49 -21.67 -6.77
N ASP A 192 -35.69 -21.80 -5.46
CA ASP A 192 -37.01 -22.10 -4.85
C ASP A 192 -37.91 -20.86 -4.68
N ALA A 193 -37.38 -19.65 -4.90
CA ALA A 193 -38.17 -18.44 -4.92
C ALA A 193 -38.90 -18.29 -6.27
N SER A 194 -40.09 -18.89 -6.38
CA SER A 194 -40.95 -18.75 -7.56
C SER A 194 -41.21 -17.26 -7.89
N PRO A 195 -41.20 -16.84 -9.16
CA PRO A 195 -41.44 -15.45 -9.51
C PRO A 195 -42.88 -15.07 -9.20
N VAL A 196 -43.09 -14.22 -8.19
CA VAL A 196 -44.39 -13.59 -7.96
C VAL A 196 -44.70 -12.71 -9.18
N SER A 197 -45.78 -13.05 -9.89
CA SER A 197 -46.19 -12.40 -11.13
C SER A 197 -46.44 -10.90 -10.93
N LEU A 198 -45.90 -10.09 -11.85
CA LEU A 198 -46.10 -8.64 -11.93
C LEU A 198 -47.57 -8.20 -12.10
N THR A 199 -48.51 -9.14 -12.24
CA THR A 199 -49.96 -8.88 -12.22
C THR A 199 -50.49 -8.54 -10.82
N ASP A 200 -49.84 -9.00 -9.75
CA ASP A 200 -50.33 -8.79 -8.38
C ASP A 200 -49.96 -7.41 -7.81
N LEU A 201 -48.95 -6.75 -8.38
CA LEU A 201 -48.52 -5.42 -7.94
C LEU A 201 -49.43 -4.29 -8.44
N VAL A 202 -50.20 -4.52 -9.52
CA VAL A 202 -51.07 -3.49 -10.13
C VAL A 202 -52.47 -3.46 -9.50
N MET A 203 -52.90 -4.53 -8.85
CA MET A 203 -54.20 -4.59 -8.16
C MET A 203 -54.16 -4.09 -6.70
N GLY A 204 -52.97 -3.90 -6.13
CA GLY A 204 -52.78 -3.42 -4.75
C GLY A 204 -52.83 -1.91 -4.57
N VAL A 205 -52.62 -1.12 -5.63
CA VAL A 205 -52.52 0.36 -5.55
C VAL A 205 -53.89 1.05 -5.62
N PHE A 206 -54.92 0.39 -6.19
CA PHE A 206 -56.26 1.00 -6.32
C PHE A 206 -57.18 0.89 -5.10
N LYS A 207 -56.73 0.26 -3.99
CA LYS A 207 -57.54 0.13 -2.75
C LYS A 207 -57.23 1.16 -1.67
N PHE A 208 -56.34 2.12 -1.91
CA PHE A 208 -55.92 3.11 -0.91
C PHE A 208 -56.33 4.57 -1.20
N LEU A 209 -57.13 4.81 -2.25
CA LEU A 209 -57.72 6.13 -2.54
C LEU A 209 -59.22 5.96 -2.76
N GLY A 210 -59.97 5.82 -1.66
CA GLY A 210 -61.40 5.58 -1.71
C GLY A 210 -62.05 5.46 -0.33
N ARG A 211 -61.77 6.42 0.56
CA ARG A 211 -62.66 6.82 1.66
C ARG A 211 -62.20 8.11 2.29
#